data_AF-A0A0U4K0C0-F1
#
_entry.id   AF-A0A0U4K0C0-F1
#
_cell.length_a   1.000
_cell.length_b   1.000
_cell.length_c   1.000
_cell.angle_alpha   90.00
_cell.angle_beta   90.00
_cell.angle_gamma   90.00
#
_symmetry.space_group_name_H-M   'P 1'
#
loop_
_entity.id
_entity.type
_entity.pdbx_description
1 polymer ?
#
loop_
_entity_poly.entity_id
_entity_poly.type
_entity_poly.pdbx_seq_one_letter_code
_entity_poly.pdbx_strand_id
1 'polypeptide(L)' 'WGRISNVLPEYRGEDGVRVGRISFNNISAILGTVAVILNCHHQGAR' A
#
# COMPACT_ATOMS: atom_id res chain seq x y z
N TRP A 1 6.39 -6.41 -0.56
CA TRP A 1 5.46 -6.34 -1.71
C TRP A 1 4.07 -6.86 -1.38
N GLY A 2 3.84 -8.14 -1.05
CA GLY A 2 2.48 -8.63 -0.75
C GLY A 2 1.70 -7.80 0.30
N ARG A 3 2.32 -7.45 1.43
CA ARG A 3 1.72 -6.55 2.43
C ARG A 3 1.40 -5.15 1.89
N ILE A 4 2.23 -4.62 0.99
CA ILE A 4 2.01 -3.31 0.37
C ILE A 4 0.82 -3.40 -0.59
N SER A 5 0.74 -4.46 -1.39
CA SER A 5 -0.38 -4.71 -2.30
C SER A 5 -1.73 -4.88 -1.59
N ASN A 6 -1.73 -5.37 -0.34
CA ASN A 6 -2.94 -5.45 0.49
C ASN A 6 -3.35 -4.10 1.11
N VAL A 7 -2.40 -3.20 1.38
CA VAL A 7 -2.66 -1.95 2.11
C VAL A 7 -2.96 -0.80 1.15
N LEU A 8 -2.24 -0.67 0.04
CA LEU A 8 -2.40 0.46 -0.90
C LEU A 8 -3.81 0.61 -1.50
N PRO A 9 -4.58 -0.46 -1.79
CA PRO A 9 -5.97 -0.32 -2.26
C PRO A 9 -6.91 0.34 -1.25
N GLU A 10 -6.57 0.29 0.03
CA GLU A 10 -7.37 0.90 1.11
C GLU A 10 -7.02 2.37 1.37
N TYR A 11 -6.02 2.93 0.67
CA TYR A 11 -5.69 4.36 0.76
C TYR A 11 -6.88 5.22 0.31
N ARG A 12 -7.29 6.18 1.14
CA ARG A 12 -8.41 7.13 0.89
C ARG A 12 -7.96 8.60 0.97
N GLY A 13 -6.66 8.85 0.94
CA GLY A 13 -6.09 10.21 1.00
C GLY A 13 -5.53 10.58 2.37
N GLU A 14 -5.13 9.60 3.16
CA GLU A 14 -4.43 9.80 4.43
C GLU A 14 -3.08 10.50 4.22
N ASP A 15 -2.56 11.15 5.26
CA ASP A 15 -1.27 11.86 5.24
C ASP A 15 -0.10 10.93 4.89
N GLY A 16 -0.20 9.63 5.19
CA GLY A 16 0.81 8.64 4.85
C GLY A 16 0.39 7.20 5.09
N VAL A 17 1.18 6.27 4.57
CA VAL A 17 0.93 4.82 4.64
C VAL A 17 2.12 4.12 5.31
N ARG A 18 1.85 3.35 6.37
CA ARG A 18 2.88 2.57 7.07
C ARG A 18 2.64 1.08 6.93
N VAL A 19 3.61 0.36 6.37
CA VAL A 19 3.57 -1.09 6.20
C VAL A 19 4.79 -1.71 6.88
N GLY A 20 4.63 -2.08 8.16
CA GLY A 20 5.72 -2.56 8.99
C GLY A 20 6.77 -1.47 9.21
N ARG A 21 7.98 -1.67 8.66
CA ARG A 21 9.09 -0.70 8.73
C ARG A 21 9.09 0.33 7.59
N ILE A 22 8.32 0.09 6.52
CA ILE A 22 8.24 0.99 5.37
C ILE A 22 7.20 2.07 5.67
N SER A 23 7.56 3.33 5.40
CA SER A 23 6.68 4.49 5.57
C SER A 23 6.69 5.31 4.29
N PHE A 24 5.50 5.63 3.79
CA PHE A 24 5.28 6.59 2.71
C PHE A 24 4.59 7.82 3.30
N ASN A 25 5.27 8.96 3.32
CA ASN A 25 4.81 10.15 4.05
C ASN A 25 3.96 11.11 3.20
N ASN A 26 3.67 10.73 1.95
CA ASN A 26 2.77 11.41 1.03
C ASN A 26 2.59 10.56 -0.25
N ILE A 27 1.65 10.97 -1.11
CA ILE A 27 1.36 10.28 -2.37
C ILE A 27 2.55 10.24 -3.33
N SER A 28 3.36 11.30 -3.40
CA SER A 28 4.55 11.33 -4.28
C SER A 28 5.58 10.28 -3.88
N ALA A 29 5.75 10.01 -2.58
CA ALA A 29 6.61 8.95 -2.09
C ALA A 29 6.07 7.55 -2.45
N ILE A 30 4.75 7.36 -2.44
CA ILE A 30 4.11 6.12 -2.90
C ILE A 30 4.41 5.93 -4.40
N LEU A 31 4.03 6.90 -5.23
CA LEU A 31 4.13 6.81 -6.70
C LEU A 31 5.58 6.78 -7.20
N GLY A 32 6.52 7.41 -6.49
CA GLY A 32 7.94 7.37 -6.81
C GLY A 32 8.63 6.05 -6.46
N THR A 33 8.01 5.20 -5.62
CA THR A 33 8.60 3.95 -5.13
C THR A 33 7.87 2.70 -5.63
N VAL A 34 6.54 2.79 -5.75
CA VAL A 34 5.66 1.67 -6.10
C VAL A 34 5.02 1.94 -7.46
N ALA A 35 5.44 1.17 -8.47
CA ALA A 35 4.90 1.28 -9.82
C ALA A 35 3.74 0.31 -10.08
N VAL A 36 3.84 -0.93 -9.58
CA VAL A 36 2.85 -2.00 -9.79
C VAL A 36 2.64 -2.73 -8.48
N ILE A 37 1.39 -3.07 -8.19
CA ILE A 37 1.00 -3.94 -7.07
C ILE A 37 0.36 -5.23 -7.59
N LEU A 38 0.36 -6.25 -6.74
CA LEU A 38 -0.37 -7.49 -7.02
C LEU A 38 -1.87 -7.23 -6.89
N ASN A 39 -2.68 -7.95 -7.68
CA ASN A 39 -4.10 -8.07 -7.39
C ASN A 39 -4.27 -9.00 -6.18
N CYS A 40 -4.76 -8.43 -5.08
CA CYS A 40 -5.00 -9.14 -3.84
C CYS A 40 -6.50 -9.28 -3.56
N HIS A 41 -7.32 -9.54 -4.61
CA HIS A 41 -8.72 -9.96 -4.50
C HIS A 41 -8.90 -10.77 -3.23
N HIS A 42 -9.66 -10.19 -2.28
CA HIS A 42 -9.77 -10.60 -0.89
C HIS A 42 -9.35 -12.07 -0.74
N GLN A 43 -8.13 -12.30 -0.23
CA GLN A 43 -7.90 -13.51 0.56
C GLN A 43 -8.70 -13.31 1.85
N GLY A 44 -10.02 -13.26 1.70
CA GLY A 44 -10.97 -13.14 2.77
C GLY A 44 -10.76 -14.33 3.67
N ALA A 45 -10.45 -14.01 4.91
CA ALA A 45 -10.72 -14.81 6.09
C ALA A 45 -10.42 -16.31 5.93
N ARG A 46 -9.20 -16.70 6.29
CA ARG A 46 -9.02 -17.86 7.16
C ARG A 46 -8.23 -17.44 8.39
#